data_AF-A0AAN7CLG3-F1
#
_entry.id   AF-A0AAN7CLG3-F1
#
_cell.length_a   1.000
_cell.length_b   1.000
_cell.length_c   1.000
_cell.angle_alpha   90.00
_cell.angle_beta   90.00
_cell.angle_gamma   90.00
#
_symmetry.space_group_name_H-M   'P 1'
#
loop_
_entity.id
_entity.type
_entity.pdbx_description
1 polymer ?
#
loop_
_entity_poly.entity_id
_entity_poly.type
_entity_poly.pdbx_seq_one_letter_code
_entity_poly.pdbx_strand_id
1 'polypeptide(L)'
;MASIEDWFILSPSLRVAICREHGIALTAKSVVSHVNRYHRHLATRARQQIIEAAAALQDEGVLAADTYAIRFPDHGAGAIPAIEGLPVWSDGKRCMACGHIRRTREDIQKHCRSEHGWVNPRARGRGRAGAGGVVGGHGNVWVDGVYCQRLGQTGTLQRLFEVIAPAAAPSDGQAHGEGEDGGGGRAAIEATFEASARAIQEKDRAAAALVGEQSRLSANMW
;
A
#
# COMPACT_ATOMS: atom_id res chain seq x y z
N MET A 1 28.13 -6.79 19.57
CA MET A 1 27.89 -7.89 18.61
C MET A 1 26.60 -7.54 17.88
N ALA A 2 26.56 -7.56 16.55
CA ALA A 2 25.33 -7.27 15.84
C ALA A 2 24.35 -8.43 16.06
N SER A 3 23.17 -8.14 16.59
CA SER A 3 22.09 -9.12 16.71
C SER A 3 21.36 -9.22 15.37
N ILE A 4 20.75 -10.37 15.10
CA ILE A 4 19.86 -10.50 13.93
C ILE A 4 18.70 -9.49 14.00
N GLU A 5 18.26 -9.15 15.20
CA GLU A 5 17.15 -8.23 15.46
C GLU A 5 17.44 -6.76 15.09
N ASP A 6 18.72 -6.40 15.00
CA ASP A 6 19.16 -5.07 14.54
C ASP A 6 18.73 -4.83 13.08
N TRP A 7 18.67 -5.89 12.28
CA TRP A 7 18.40 -5.84 10.84
C TRP A 7 17.04 -6.44 10.46
N PHE A 8 16.54 -7.35 11.29
CA PHE A 8 15.33 -8.10 11.02
C PHE A 8 14.30 -7.98 12.15
N ILE A 9 13.04 -7.90 11.77
CA ILE A 9 11.92 -8.07 12.70
C ILE A 9 11.52 -9.55 12.64
N LEU A 10 11.61 -10.25 13.76
CA LEU A 10 11.20 -11.65 13.85
C LEU A 10 9.69 -11.74 14.01
N SER A 11 9.05 -12.57 13.20
CA SER A 11 7.62 -12.90 13.32
C SER A 11 7.47 -14.41 13.57
N PRO A 12 7.50 -14.86 14.85
CA PRO A 12 7.35 -16.28 15.18
C PRO A 12 6.02 -16.87 14.72
N SER A 13 4.93 -16.07 14.76
CA SER A 13 3.59 -16.50 14.34
C SER A 13 3.54 -16.94 12.88
N LEU A 14 4.27 -16.23 12.01
CA LEU A 14 4.37 -16.50 10.57
C LEU A 14 5.59 -17.34 10.21
N ARG A 15 6.52 -17.47 11.16
CA ARG A 15 7.82 -18.13 11.05
C ARG A 15 8.76 -17.49 10.03
N VAL A 16 8.83 -16.17 10.03
CA VAL A 16 9.65 -15.40 9.07
C VAL A 16 10.44 -14.29 9.75
N ALA A 17 11.55 -13.91 9.14
CA ALA A 17 12.33 -12.72 9.47
C ALA A 17 12.06 -11.63 8.42
N ILE A 18 11.70 -10.43 8.85
CA ILE A 18 11.35 -9.33 7.94
C ILE A 18 12.51 -8.35 7.92
N CYS A 19 13.09 -8.14 6.74
CA CYS A 19 14.18 -7.18 6.58
C CYS A 19 13.64 -5.75 6.76
N ARG A 20 14.24 -4.99 7.67
CA ARG A 20 13.86 -3.59 7.95
C ARG A 20 14.13 -2.66 6.76
N GLU A 21 15.19 -2.90 5.98
CA GLU A 21 15.55 -2.05 4.84
C GLU A 21 14.74 -2.35 3.58
N HIS A 22 14.49 -3.63 3.31
CA HIS A 22 13.92 -4.08 2.04
C HIS A 22 12.41 -4.36 2.12
N GLY A 23 11.86 -4.45 3.33
CA GLY A 23 10.44 -4.71 3.57
C GLY A 23 9.94 -6.01 2.95
N ILE A 24 10.74 -7.07 3.09
CA ILE A 24 10.40 -8.42 2.65
C ILE A 24 10.62 -9.42 3.78
N ALA A 25 9.73 -10.40 3.86
CA ALA A 25 9.83 -11.55 4.75
C ALA A 25 10.70 -12.64 4.12
N LEU A 26 11.51 -13.27 4.96
CA LEU A 26 12.51 -14.25 4.61
C LEU A 26 12.37 -15.47 5.51
N THR A 27 12.53 -16.63 4.91
CA THR A 27 12.80 -17.92 5.58
C THR A 27 14.28 -17.98 5.97
N ALA A 28 14.65 -18.87 6.88
CA ALA A 28 16.05 -19.07 7.27
C ALA A 28 16.96 -19.34 6.07
N LYS A 29 16.52 -20.18 5.12
CA LYS A 29 17.26 -20.44 3.87
C LYS A 29 17.44 -19.18 3.01
N SER A 30 16.43 -18.33 2.92
CA SER A 30 16.48 -17.13 2.08
C SER A 30 17.26 -15.96 2.70
N VAL A 31 17.47 -15.95 4.03
CA VAL A 31 18.31 -14.96 4.72
C VAL A 31 19.73 -14.98 4.15
N VAL A 32 20.29 -16.17 3.89
CA VAL A 32 21.65 -16.33 3.37
C VAL A 32 21.85 -15.60 2.05
N SER A 33 20.98 -15.85 1.07
CA SER A 33 21.09 -15.22 -0.25
C SER A 33 20.74 -13.73 -0.19
N HIS A 34 19.79 -13.35 0.65
CA HIS A 34 19.39 -11.96 0.83
C HIS A 34 20.52 -11.11 1.41
N VAL A 35 21.09 -11.51 2.55
CA VAL A 35 22.14 -10.76 3.25
C VAL A 35 23.40 -10.63 2.39
N ASN A 36 23.79 -11.69 1.69
CA ASN A 36 24.95 -11.64 0.80
C ASN A 36 24.75 -10.75 -0.43
N ARG A 37 23.53 -10.65 -0.95
CA ARG A 37 23.23 -9.85 -2.14
C ARG A 37 22.97 -8.38 -1.83
N TYR A 38 22.16 -8.12 -0.81
CA TYR A 38 21.63 -6.78 -0.54
C TYR A 38 22.36 -6.08 0.62
N HIS A 39 22.82 -6.83 1.63
CA HIS A 39 23.58 -6.28 2.75
C HIS A 39 25.10 -6.43 2.57
N ARG A 40 25.59 -6.28 1.33
CA ARG A 40 27.04 -6.36 1.01
C ARG A 40 27.87 -5.27 1.71
N HIS A 41 27.22 -4.20 2.16
CA HIS A 41 27.84 -3.11 2.92
C HIS A 41 28.26 -3.53 4.34
N LEU A 42 27.65 -4.60 4.90
CA LEU A 42 28.06 -5.15 6.18
C LEU A 42 29.38 -5.91 6.04
N ALA A 43 30.19 -5.91 7.11
CA ALA A 43 31.38 -6.74 7.16
C ALA A 43 31.01 -8.23 7.02
N THR A 44 31.88 -9.03 6.38
CA THR A 44 31.66 -10.47 6.16
C THR A 44 31.35 -11.20 7.48
N ARG A 45 32.04 -10.86 8.57
CA ARG A 45 31.78 -11.43 9.90
C ARG A 45 30.36 -11.13 10.40
N ALA A 46 29.85 -9.92 10.20
CA ALA A 46 28.51 -9.55 10.62
C ALA A 46 27.44 -10.29 9.80
N ARG A 47 27.63 -10.41 8.48
CA ARG A 47 26.75 -11.21 7.61
C ARG A 47 26.71 -12.68 8.06
N GLN A 48 27.87 -13.24 8.39
CA GLN A 48 27.97 -14.62 8.86
C GLN A 48 27.26 -14.83 10.20
N GLN A 49 27.38 -13.89 11.14
CA GLN A 49 26.66 -13.93 12.42
C GLN A 49 25.13 -13.92 12.23
N ILE A 50 24.63 -13.09 11.31
CA ILE A 50 23.20 -13.06 10.96
C ILE A 50 22.74 -14.41 10.39
N ILE A 51 23.55 -15.02 9.52
CA ILE A 51 23.25 -16.33 8.91
C ILE A 51 23.20 -17.43 9.97
N GLU A 52 24.18 -17.46 10.88
CA GLU A 52 24.24 -18.43 11.98
C GLU A 52 23.06 -18.26 12.93
N ALA A 53 22.71 -17.02 13.29
CA ALA A 53 21.53 -16.74 14.11
C ALA A 53 20.23 -17.19 13.42
N ALA A 54 20.09 -16.95 12.11
CA ALA A 54 18.93 -17.41 11.35
C ALA A 54 18.82 -18.94 11.30
N ALA A 55 19.94 -19.65 11.23
CA ALA A 55 19.98 -21.11 11.30
C ALA A 55 19.56 -21.62 12.69
N ALA A 56 20.08 -21.04 13.77
CA ALA A 56 19.67 -21.40 15.14
C ALA A 56 18.16 -21.19 15.36
N LEU A 57 17.61 -20.07 14.90
CA LEU A 57 16.17 -19.80 14.96
C LEU A 57 15.34 -20.75 14.10
N GLN A 58 15.90 -21.32 13.04
CA GLN A 58 15.25 -22.38 12.27
C GLN A 58 15.15 -23.67 13.10
N ASP A 59 16.24 -24.04 13.77
CA ASP A 59 16.32 -25.26 14.59
C ASP A 59 15.40 -25.18 15.82
N GLU A 60 15.24 -23.98 16.39
CA GLU A 60 14.25 -23.68 17.44
C GLU A 60 12.80 -23.62 16.92
N GLY A 61 12.60 -23.68 15.60
CA GLY A 61 11.30 -23.63 14.95
C GLY A 61 10.71 -22.22 14.80
N VAL A 62 11.42 -21.17 15.23
CA VAL A 62 11.03 -19.76 15.11
C VAL A 62 11.00 -19.30 13.65
N LEU A 63 11.96 -19.74 12.83
CA LEU A 63 11.97 -19.47 11.39
C LEU A 63 11.61 -20.71 10.58
N ALA A 64 10.88 -20.50 9.49
CA ALA A 64 10.58 -21.52 8.50
C ALA A 64 11.85 -21.85 7.71
N ALA A 65 12.05 -23.14 7.40
CA ALA A 65 13.14 -23.57 6.54
C ALA A 65 12.91 -23.09 5.08
N ASP A 66 11.67 -23.12 4.61
CA ASP A 66 11.28 -22.73 3.26
C ASP A 66 9.89 -22.09 3.21
N THR A 67 9.45 -21.72 2.01
CA THR A 67 8.19 -20.99 1.78
C THR A 67 6.94 -21.81 2.06
N TYR A 68 7.03 -23.14 2.09
CA TYR A 68 5.90 -24.02 2.39
C TYR A 68 5.67 -24.16 3.90
N ALA A 69 6.73 -23.99 4.70
CA ALA A 69 6.66 -24.00 6.16
C ALA A 69 6.20 -22.66 6.78
N ILE A 70 5.94 -21.64 5.95
CA ILE A 70 5.41 -20.34 6.38
C ILE A 70 3.93 -20.48 6.72
N ARG A 71 3.53 -19.88 7.84
CA ARG A 71 2.13 -19.81 8.24
C ARG A 71 1.52 -18.54 7.69
N PHE A 72 0.76 -18.64 6.61
CA PHE A 72 0.03 -17.49 6.07
C PHE A 72 -1.23 -17.20 6.88
N PRO A 73 -1.60 -15.93 7.06
CA PRO A 73 -2.92 -15.58 7.56
C PRO A 73 -4.00 -16.18 6.65
N ASP A 74 -4.98 -16.84 7.27
CA ASP A 74 -6.10 -17.40 6.53
C ASP A 74 -7.00 -16.28 5.97
N HIS A 75 -7.50 -16.47 4.75
CA HIS A 75 -8.39 -15.50 4.10
C HIS A 75 -9.74 -15.34 4.82
N GLY A 76 -10.15 -16.35 5.59
CA GLY A 76 -11.41 -16.34 6.35
C GLY A 76 -11.29 -15.88 7.81
N ALA A 77 -10.08 -15.81 8.36
CA ALA A 77 -9.87 -15.54 9.79
C ALA A 77 -9.98 -14.05 10.20
N GLY A 78 -10.24 -13.16 9.24
CA GLY A 78 -10.34 -11.72 9.47
C GLY A 78 -9.00 -10.99 9.36
N ALA A 79 -9.06 -9.66 9.48
CA ALA A 79 -7.91 -8.78 9.36
C ALA A 79 -6.94 -8.97 10.55
N ILE A 80 -5.65 -9.13 10.26
CA ILE A 80 -4.60 -9.15 11.31
C ILE A 80 -3.98 -7.76 11.50
N PRO A 81 -3.36 -7.45 12.65
CA PRO A 81 -2.58 -6.22 12.78
C PRO A 81 -1.52 -6.12 11.67
N ALA A 82 -1.30 -4.90 11.15
CA ALA A 82 -0.27 -4.66 10.15
C ALA A 82 1.10 -5.08 10.71
N ILE A 83 1.81 -5.87 9.92
CA ILE A 83 3.12 -6.38 10.26
C ILE A 83 4.15 -5.29 10.04
N GLU A 84 4.91 -4.97 11.07
CA GLU A 84 5.98 -3.98 11.02
C GLU A 84 7.05 -4.35 9.97
N GLY A 85 7.57 -3.34 9.28
CA GLY A 85 8.60 -3.50 8.24
C GLY A 85 8.05 -3.89 6.87
N LEU A 86 6.81 -4.40 6.76
CA LEU A 86 6.20 -4.70 5.46
C LEU A 86 5.41 -3.51 4.90
N PRO A 87 5.46 -3.25 3.57
CA PRO A 87 4.65 -2.20 2.96
C PRO A 87 3.15 -2.47 3.14
N VAL A 88 2.40 -1.43 3.54
CA VAL A 88 0.94 -1.44 3.68
C VAL A 88 0.31 -0.72 2.50
N TRP A 89 -0.75 -1.31 1.93
CA TRP A 89 -1.53 -0.70 0.85
C TRP A 89 -3.00 -0.59 1.24
N SER A 90 -3.65 0.53 0.92
CA SER A 90 -5.07 0.79 1.18
C SER A 90 -5.99 0.55 -0.02
N ASP A 91 -5.42 0.22 -1.19
CA ASP A 91 -6.14 0.05 -2.46
C ASP A 91 -6.58 -1.40 -2.73
N GLY A 92 -6.52 -2.26 -1.70
CA GLY A 92 -6.86 -3.67 -1.78
C GLY A 92 -8.34 -3.92 -2.10
N LYS A 93 -8.59 -5.00 -2.84
CA LYS A 93 -9.92 -5.47 -3.27
C LYS A 93 -10.06 -6.93 -2.88
N ARG A 94 -10.97 -7.21 -1.95
CA ARG A 94 -11.18 -8.54 -1.37
C ARG A 94 -12.39 -9.22 -1.99
N CYS A 95 -12.20 -10.38 -2.59
CA CYS A 95 -13.31 -11.20 -3.09
C CYS A 95 -14.22 -11.62 -1.93
N MET A 96 -15.53 -11.43 -2.07
CA MET A 96 -16.48 -11.82 -1.03
C MET A 96 -16.70 -13.33 -0.93
N ALA A 97 -16.47 -14.09 -2.01
CA ALA A 97 -16.70 -15.53 -2.05
C ALA A 97 -15.59 -16.34 -1.37
N CYS A 98 -14.32 -15.94 -1.52
CA CYS A 98 -13.19 -16.69 -0.99
C CYS A 98 -12.14 -15.86 -0.23
N GLY A 99 -12.35 -14.55 -0.07
CA GLY A 99 -11.42 -13.67 0.64
C GLY A 99 -10.11 -13.37 -0.12
N HIS A 100 -9.96 -13.79 -1.38
CA HIS A 100 -8.77 -13.51 -2.18
C HIS A 100 -8.62 -12.00 -2.45
N ILE A 101 -7.40 -11.47 -2.30
CA ILE A 101 -7.14 -10.03 -2.41
C ILE A 101 -6.28 -9.72 -3.63
N ARG A 102 -6.67 -8.68 -4.37
CA ARG A 102 -5.88 -8.05 -5.43
C ARG A 102 -5.95 -6.54 -5.29
N ARG A 103 -4.93 -5.82 -5.76
CA ARG A 103 -4.90 -4.35 -5.69
C ARG A 103 -5.55 -3.69 -6.90
N THR A 104 -5.41 -4.29 -8.08
CA THR A 104 -6.02 -3.74 -9.29
C THR A 104 -7.43 -4.28 -9.48
N ARG A 105 -8.29 -3.46 -10.10
CA ARG A 105 -9.64 -3.86 -10.47
C ARG A 105 -9.64 -4.97 -11.52
N GLU A 106 -8.71 -4.92 -12.46
CA GLU A 106 -8.59 -5.92 -13.52
C GLU A 106 -8.27 -7.31 -12.94
N ASP A 107 -7.32 -7.38 -12.00
CA ASP A 107 -6.91 -8.64 -11.40
C ASP A 107 -8.01 -9.27 -10.54
N ILE A 108 -8.75 -8.47 -9.76
CA ILE A 108 -9.87 -9.00 -8.96
C ILE A 108 -11.01 -9.47 -9.86
N GLN A 109 -11.29 -8.75 -10.95
CA GLN A 109 -12.28 -9.19 -11.94
C GLN A 109 -11.85 -10.47 -12.64
N LYS A 110 -10.58 -10.61 -13.00
CA LYS A 110 -10.04 -11.84 -13.58
C LYS A 110 -10.21 -13.01 -12.61
N HIS A 111 -9.88 -12.83 -11.34
CA HIS A 111 -10.08 -13.82 -10.30
C HIS A 111 -11.57 -14.21 -10.16
N CYS A 112 -12.47 -13.23 -10.02
CA CYS A 112 -13.89 -13.54 -9.89
C CYS A 112 -14.49 -14.21 -11.13
N ARG A 113 -13.98 -13.90 -12.33
CA ARG A 113 -14.35 -14.61 -13.56
C ARG A 113 -13.87 -16.05 -13.58
N SER A 114 -12.59 -16.29 -13.25
CA SER A 114 -11.98 -17.62 -13.36
C SER A 114 -12.43 -18.57 -12.27
N GLU A 115 -12.47 -18.11 -11.02
CA GLU A 115 -12.73 -18.98 -9.86
C GLU A 115 -14.21 -19.08 -9.54
N HIS A 116 -14.97 -18.00 -9.76
CA HIS A 116 -16.38 -17.90 -9.32
C HIS A 116 -17.36 -17.75 -10.47
N GLY A 117 -16.89 -17.82 -11.72
CA GLY A 117 -17.75 -17.70 -12.90
C GLY A 117 -18.47 -16.36 -13.02
N TRP A 118 -17.99 -15.30 -12.36
CA TRP A 118 -18.65 -13.99 -12.38
C TRP A 118 -18.70 -13.44 -13.81
N VAL A 119 -19.85 -12.92 -14.23
CA VAL A 119 -20.01 -12.28 -15.53
C VAL A 119 -20.22 -10.79 -15.32
N ASN A 120 -19.52 -9.96 -16.10
CA ASN A 120 -19.63 -8.51 -15.99
C ASN A 120 -21.08 -8.07 -16.34
N PRO A 121 -21.84 -7.51 -15.39
CA PRO A 121 -23.23 -7.09 -15.63
C PRO A 121 -23.32 -5.92 -16.61
N ARG A 122 -22.22 -5.22 -16.89
CA ARG A 122 -22.14 -4.09 -17.84
C ARG A 122 -21.58 -4.50 -19.20
N ALA A 123 -21.43 -5.78 -19.49
CA ALA A 123 -21.00 -6.22 -20.82
C ALA A 123 -22.00 -5.72 -21.89
N ARG A 124 -21.48 -4.98 -22.88
CA ARG A 124 -22.27 -4.50 -24.03
C ARG A 124 -22.81 -5.70 -24.82
N GLY A 125 -24.14 -5.81 -24.96
CA GLY A 125 -24.76 -6.55 -26.05
C GLY A 125 -25.49 -7.87 -25.74
N ARG A 126 -25.69 -8.31 -24.49
CA ARG A 126 -26.60 -9.43 -24.22
C ARG A 126 -27.58 -9.09 -23.10
N GLY A 127 -28.87 -9.27 -23.41
CA GLY A 127 -29.98 -9.04 -22.50
C GLY A 127 -29.81 -9.80 -21.20
N ARG A 128 -30.36 -9.21 -20.13
CA ARG A 128 -30.43 -9.75 -18.77
C ARG A 128 -30.84 -11.22 -18.81
N ALA A 129 -29.89 -12.13 -18.60
CA ALA A 129 -30.17 -13.53 -18.38
C ALA A 129 -29.62 -13.93 -17.02
N GLY A 130 -30.55 -14.24 -16.10
CA GLY A 130 -30.31 -15.04 -14.90
C GLY A 130 -29.45 -14.39 -13.82
N ALA A 131 -30.06 -13.52 -13.00
CA ALA A 131 -29.52 -13.16 -11.69
C ALA A 131 -29.61 -14.37 -10.74
N GLY A 132 -28.71 -15.34 -10.93
CA GLY A 132 -28.47 -16.47 -10.05
C GLY A 132 -27.04 -16.38 -9.53
N GLY A 133 -26.80 -15.46 -8.60
CA GLY A 133 -25.51 -15.30 -7.97
C GLY A 133 -25.70 -14.41 -6.75
N VAL A 134 -25.48 -14.99 -5.57
CA VAL A 134 -25.70 -14.36 -4.26
C VAL A 134 -24.78 -13.13 -4.16
N VAL A 135 -25.33 -11.92 -4.04
CA VAL A 135 -24.54 -10.69 -3.89
C VAL A 135 -25.20 -9.76 -2.88
N GLY A 136 -24.51 -9.54 -1.76
CA GLY A 136 -24.84 -8.46 -0.83
C GLY A 136 -24.63 -7.09 -1.48
N GLY A 137 -25.59 -6.19 -1.26
CA GLY A 137 -25.53 -4.74 -1.49
C GLY A 137 -24.82 -4.28 -2.77
N HIS A 138 -25.59 -4.11 -3.85
CA HIS A 138 -25.16 -3.45 -5.10
C HIS A 138 -24.19 -4.21 -6.03
N GLY A 139 -24.41 -5.51 -6.27
CA GLY A 139 -23.91 -6.18 -7.49
C GLY A 139 -22.39 -6.27 -7.70
N ASN A 140 -21.57 -5.81 -6.74
CA ASN A 140 -20.13 -5.99 -6.74
C ASN A 140 -19.82 -7.33 -6.05
N VAL A 141 -18.87 -8.12 -6.56
CA VAL A 141 -18.48 -9.44 -5.99
C VAL A 141 -17.19 -9.37 -5.15
N TRP A 142 -16.74 -8.16 -4.84
CA TRP A 142 -15.60 -7.85 -3.98
C TRP A 142 -15.87 -6.58 -3.16
N VAL A 143 -15.10 -6.42 -2.09
CA VAL A 143 -15.04 -5.22 -1.25
C VAL A 143 -13.81 -4.41 -1.65
N ASP A 144 -13.98 -3.12 -1.92
CA ASP A 144 -12.89 -2.17 -2.21
C ASP A 144 -12.37 -1.50 -0.92
N GLY A 145 -11.17 -0.91 -0.97
CA GLY A 145 -10.62 -0.10 0.13
C GLY A 145 -10.05 -0.91 1.29
N VAL A 146 -9.72 -2.19 1.06
CA VAL A 146 -9.17 -3.07 2.08
C VAL A 146 -7.68 -2.80 2.25
N TYR A 147 -7.24 -2.62 3.50
CA TYR A 147 -5.82 -2.56 3.82
C TYR A 147 -5.19 -3.94 3.68
N CYS A 148 -4.06 -4.03 2.97
CA CYS A 148 -3.41 -5.32 2.72
C CYS A 148 -1.89 -5.21 2.72
N GLN A 149 -1.24 -6.35 3.02
CA GLN A 149 0.20 -6.55 2.96
C GLN A 149 0.52 -7.86 2.24
N ARG A 150 1.79 -8.04 1.84
CA ARG A 150 2.33 -9.29 1.30
C ARG A 150 3.68 -9.55 1.94
N LEU A 151 4.06 -10.82 2.03
CA LEU A 151 5.33 -11.23 2.62
C LEU A 151 6.52 -11.01 1.68
N GLY A 152 6.32 -11.02 0.36
CA GLY A 152 7.43 -10.87 -0.57
C GLY A 152 7.00 -10.64 -2.01
N GLN A 153 7.98 -10.65 -2.90
CA GLN A 153 7.78 -10.32 -4.32
C GLN A 153 7.77 -11.53 -5.24
N THR A 154 7.87 -12.77 -4.76
CA THR A 154 7.94 -13.96 -5.61
C THR A 154 7.15 -15.12 -5.05
N GLY A 155 6.55 -15.94 -5.93
CA GLY A 155 5.86 -17.17 -5.56
C GLY A 155 4.73 -16.97 -4.55
N THR A 156 4.61 -17.88 -3.58
CA THR A 156 3.57 -17.83 -2.54
C THR A 156 3.64 -16.59 -1.66
N LEU A 157 4.82 -15.99 -1.50
CA LEU A 157 5.03 -14.77 -0.70
C LEU A 157 4.35 -13.53 -1.31
N GLN A 158 4.01 -13.54 -2.60
CA GLN A 158 3.26 -12.45 -3.23
C GLN A 158 1.79 -12.40 -2.81
N ARG A 159 1.28 -13.44 -2.17
CA ARG A 159 -0.09 -13.50 -1.72
C ARG A 159 -0.37 -12.34 -0.75
N LEU A 160 -1.42 -11.58 -1.08
CA LEU A 160 -1.92 -10.50 -0.25
C LEU A 160 -2.82 -11.07 0.84
N PHE A 161 -2.71 -10.51 2.03
CA PHE A 161 -3.62 -10.76 3.15
C PHE A 161 -4.11 -9.43 3.72
N GLU A 162 -5.30 -9.47 4.30
CA GLU A 162 -5.97 -8.31 4.87
C GLU A 162 -5.33 -7.94 6.20
N VAL A 163 -5.13 -6.64 6.40
CA VAL A 163 -4.61 -6.10 7.65
C VAL A 163 -5.50 -5.00 8.18
N ILE A 164 -5.48 -4.81 9.49
CA ILE A 164 -6.10 -3.67 10.14
C ILE A 164 -5.29 -2.43 9.75
N ALA A 165 -5.98 -1.34 9.45
CA ALA A 165 -5.34 -0.05 9.21
C ALA A 165 -4.36 0.25 10.36
N PRO A 166 -3.10 0.61 10.08
CA PRO A 166 -2.21 1.04 11.14
C PRO A 166 -2.87 2.22 11.85
N ALA A 167 -2.92 2.17 13.19
CA ALA A 167 -3.41 3.28 13.98
C ALA A 167 -2.65 4.54 13.50
N ALA A 168 -3.39 5.50 12.95
CA ALA A 168 -2.79 6.65 12.30
C ALA A 168 -1.76 7.28 13.24
N ALA A 169 -0.47 7.25 12.86
CA ALA A 169 0.41 8.34 13.27
C ALA A 169 -0.29 9.63 12.85
N PRO A 170 -0.30 10.70 13.67
CA PRO A 170 -1.01 11.92 13.34
C PRO A 170 -0.56 12.36 11.95
N SER A 171 -1.46 12.18 10.99
CA SER A 171 -1.26 12.65 9.64
C SER A 171 -1.35 14.15 9.72
N ASP A 172 -0.23 14.84 9.57
CA ASP A 172 -0.24 16.22 9.12
C ASP A 172 -1.12 16.29 7.87
N GLY A 173 -2.29 16.90 8.05
CA GLY A 173 -3.11 17.49 7.01
C GLY A 173 -3.70 16.55 5.97
N GLN A 174 -4.79 15.85 6.30
CA GLN A 174 -5.95 15.81 5.39
C GLN A 174 -7.24 15.45 6.16
N ALA A 175 -7.88 16.47 6.73
CA ALA A 175 -9.24 16.37 7.19
C ALA A 175 -10.19 16.54 5.99
N HIS A 176 -10.86 15.47 5.58
CA HIS A 176 -12.18 15.59 4.97
C HIS A 176 -13.18 15.02 5.97
N GLY A 177 -13.86 15.94 6.65
CA GLY A 177 -14.84 15.64 7.68
C GLY A 177 -16.22 15.33 7.11
N GLU A 178 -17.02 14.70 7.95
CA GLU A 178 -18.47 14.69 7.87
C GLU A 178 -19.03 15.34 9.14
N GLY A 179 -19.86 16.38 8.93
CA GLY A 179 -20.95 16.82 9.80
C GLY A 179 -20.62 17.41 11.18
N GLU A 180 -20.70 18.74 11.31
CA GLU A 180 -21.76 19.37 12.12
C GLU A 180 -21.77 20.89 11.94
N ASP A 181 -22.99 21.40 11.78
CA ASP A 181 -23.36 22.80 11.57
C ASP A 181 -23.07 23.67 12.80
N GLY A 182 -22.45 24.83 12.57
CA GLY A 182 -22.09 25.75 13.64
C GLY A 182 -21.52 27.09 13.19
N GLY A 183 -22.10 27.71 12.15
CA GLY A 183 -22.24 29.17 12.03
C GLY A 183 -21.00 30.10 11.91
N GLY A 184 -19.76 29.63 11.82
CA GLY A 184 -18.56 30.52 11.78
C GLY A 184 -17.71 30.50 10.50
N GLY A 185 -17.86 29.47 9.64
CA GLY A 185 -16.85 29.16 8.62
C GLY A 185 -16.96 29.89 7.27
N ARG A 186 -18.13 30.41 6.89
CA ARG A 186 -18.33 30.96 5.53
C ARG A 186 -17.55 32.24 5.27
N ALA A 187 -17.47 33.15 6.24
CA ALA A 187 -16.73 34.41 6.08
C ALA A 187 -15.22 34.20 5.95
N ALA A 188 -14.65 33.21 6.65
CA ALA A 188 -13.21 32.92 6.59
C ALA A 188 -12.80 32.23 5.27
N ILE A 189 -13.66 31.36 4.74
CA ILE A 189 -13.41 30.69 3.45
C ILE A 189 -13.57 31.70 2.29
N GLU A 190 -14.57 32.58 2.34
CA GLU A 190 -14.74 33.60 1.29
C GLU A 190 -13.60 34.65 1.30
N ALA A 191 -13.16 35.09 2.49
CA ALA A 191 -12.03 36.01 2.62
C ALA A 191 -10.70 35.41 2.10
N THR A 192 -10.48 34.10 2.27
CA THR A 192 -9.27 33.44 1.75
C THR A 192 -9.30 33.26 0.23
N PHE A 193 -10.48 33.04 -0.36
CA PHE A 193 -10.64 33.02 -1.81
C PHE A 193 -10.48 34.41 -2.44
N GLU A 194 -11.05 35.45 -1.84
CA GLU A 194 -10.90 36.83 -2.34
C GLU A 194 -9.45 37.34 -2.22
N ALA A 195 -8.75 37.03 -1.12
CA ALA A 195 -7.34 37.37 -0.97
C ALA A 195 -6.46 36.68 -2.02
N SER A 196 -6.76 35.41 -2.32
CA SER A 196 -6.05 34.65 -3.36
C SER A 196 -6.32 35.20 -4.76
N ALA A 197 -7.56 35.63 -5.06
CA ALA A 197 -7.92 36.23 -6.34
C ALA A 197 -7.23 37.58 -6.57
N ARG A 198 -7.11 38.43 -5.53
CA ARG A 198 -6.38 39.71 -5.62
C ARG A 198 -4.89 39.50 -5.86
N ALA A 199 -4.27 38.52 -5.21
CA ALA A 199 -2.86 38.21 -5.39
C ALA A 199 -2.54 37.74 -6.83
N ILE A 200 -3.46 37.00 -7.46
CA ILE A 200 -3.31 36.57 -8.86
C ILE A 200 -3.44 37.77 -9.81
N GLN A 201 -4.46 38.62 -9.63
CA GLN A 201 -4.63 39.82 -10.48
C GLN A 201 -3.46 40.81 -10.36
N GLU A 202 -2.87 40.96 -9.17
CA GLU A 202 -1.72 41.84 -8.97
C GLU A 202 -0.47 41.32 -9.70
N LYS A 203 -0.24 40.01 -9.67
CA LYS A 203 0.87 39.38 -10.41
C LYS A 203 0.67 39.47 -11.92
N ASP A 204 -0.56 39.29 -12.41
CA ASP A 204 -0.87 39.41 -13.83
C ASP A 204 -0.72 40.86 -14.33
N ARG A 205 -1.11 41.85 -13.51
CA ARG A 205 -0.94 43.27 -13.84
C ARG A 205 0.53 43.69 -13.82
N ALA A 206 1.32 43.19 -12.86
CA ALA A 206 2.76 43.42 -12.80
C ALA A 206 3.48 42.79 -14.00
N ALA A 207 3.09 41.59 -14.40
CA ALA A 207 3.62 40.93 -15.59
C ALA A 207 3.28 41.72 -16.87
N ALA A 208 2.05 42.22 -17.00
CA ALA A 208 1.65 43.04 -18.15
C ALA A 208 2.41 44.38 -18.24
N ALA A 209 2.73 45.01 -17.09
CA ALA A 209 3.52 46.24 -17.05
C ALA A 209 4.97 46.01 -17.53
N LEU A 210 5.59 44.90 -17.12
CA LEU A 210 6.95 44.53 -17.55
C LEU A 210 7.02 44.23 -19.06
N VAL A 211 6.00 43.58 -19.63
CA VAL A 211 5.90 43.32 -21.07
C VAL A 211 5.72 44.62 -21.87
N GLY A 212 4.94 45.57 -21.35
CA GLY A 212 4.75 46.89 -21.94
C GLY A 212 6.02 47.75 -21.91
N GLU A 213 6.84 47.63 -20.87
CA GLU A 213 8.09 48.36 -20.71
C GLU A 213 9.23 47.78 -21.57
N GLN A 214 9.33 46.45 -21.68
CA GLN A 214 10.21 45.79 -22.65
C GLN A 214 9.88 46.15 -24.10
N SER A 215 8.59 46.30 -24.44
CA SER A 215 8.15 46.69 -25.77
C SER A 215 8.42 48.17 -26.08
N ARG A 216 8.49 49.04 -25.06
CA ARG A 216 8.87 50.45 -25.21
C ARG A 216 10.37 50.66 -25.38
N LEU A 217 11.18 49.86 -24.67
CA LEU A 217 12.64 49.90 -24.79
C LEU A 217 13.14 49.36 -26.13
N SER A 218 12.46 48.37 -26.72
CA SER A 218 12.79 47.84 -28.05
C SER A 218 12.37 48.77 -29.20
N ALA A 219 11.39 49.66 -28.98
CA ALA A 219 10.92 50.62 -29.98
C ALA A 219 11.80 51.89 -30.09
N ASN A 220 12.60 52.21 -29.07
CA ASN A 220 13.49 53.38 -29.05
C ASN A 220 14.94 53.08 -29.48
N MET A 221 15.19 51.88 -30.04
CA MET A 221 16.53 51.42 -30.42
C MET A 221 16.69 51.28 -31.94
N TRP A 222 16.05 52.17 -32.71
CA TRP A 222 16.26 52.45 -34.14
C TRP A 222 15.96 53.92 -34.45
#